data_AF-A0A4S1FD88-F1
#
_entry.id   AF-A0A4S1FD88-F1
#
_cell.length_a   1.000
_cell.length_b   1.000
_cell.length_c   1.000
_cell.angle_alpha   90.00
_cell.angle_beta   90.00
_cell.angle_gamma   90.00
#
_symmetry.space_group_name_H-M   'P 1'
#
loop_
_entity.id
_entity.type
_entity.pdbx_description
1 polymer ?
#
loop_
_entity_poly.entity_id
_entity_poly.type
_entity_poly.pdbx_seq_one_letter_code
_entity_poly.pdbx_strand_id
1 'polypeptide(L)'
;MAGLFGGGRGSDPTDAAQDIMYEAWEATSRSKRITLARKALKISPLCADAYVLLAEEEAGSVEEVLDYYQKGVTAGEEALGPDGFEEYAGRFWGFLETRPYMRARAGLAAVLWRLGQYQKAIDHYQAMLKLNPNDNQGIRYVLAGHLLARDDIKALRKLLKQHEDDGAAAWLYTRALLAFRENDPGAGKLAEEAWLANSHVPGVLSGKQPLVASIDGYITLGGEDEAADYVEENGQAWQATPGAVAWLAEVTKKLKPRRQRRN
;
A
#
# COMPACT_ATOMS: atom_id res chain seq x y z
N MET A 1 19.58 -32.18 -12.37
CA MET A 1 20.77 -31.66 -11.67
C MET A 1 20.27 -30.88 -10.47
N ALA A 2 20.12 -31.59 -9.35
CA ALA A 2 19.77 -31.00 -8.06
C ALA A 2 21.06 -30.80 -7.27
N GLY A 3 21.22 -29.63 -6.65
CA GLY A 3 22.31 -29.35 -5.72
C GLY A 3 22.92 -27.97 -5.94
N LEU A 4 23.07 -27.23 -4.83
CA LEU A 4 23.74 -25.92 -4.64
C LEU A 4 22.82 -24.68 -4.53
N PHE A 5 21.84 -24.72 -3.63
CA PHE A 5 21.36 -23.50 -2.95
C PHE A 5 21.20 -23.80 -1.46
N GLY A 6 22.31 -23.64 -0.76
CA GLY A 6 22.47 -23.91 0.67
C GLY A 6 23.78 -23.31 1.16
N GLY A 7 24.01 -22.02 0.85
CA GLY A 7 24.98 -21.21 1.59
C GLY A 7 24.42 -20.99 2.99
N GLY A 8 25.23 -21.21 4.02
CA GLY A 8 24.76 -21.51 5.38
C GLY A 8 23.82 -20.48 6.01
N ARG A 9 22.56 -20.87 6.22
CA ARG A 9 21.54 -20.21 7.08
C ARG A 9 21.88 -20.25 8.58
N GLY A 10 23.15 -20.22 8.95
CA GLY A 10 23.61 -20.49 10.31
C GLY A 10 24.70 -19.57 10.85
N SER A 11 25.10 -18.53 10.11
CA SER A 11 26.20 -17.66 10.54
C SER A 11 26.07 -16.18 10.20
N ASP A 12 25.01 -15.71 9.54
CA ASP A 12 24.81 -14.28 9.31
C ASP A 12 24.16 -13.63 10.56
N PRO A 13 24.81 -12.65 11.21
CA PRO A 13 24.19 -11.88 12.29
C PRO A 13 22.85 -11.24 11.88
N THR A 14 22.66 -10.91 10.62
CA THR A 14 21.42 -10.31 10.10
C THR A 14 20.26 -11.29 10.08
N ASP A 15 20.50 -12.54 9.68
CA ASP A 15 19.49 -13.62 9.78
C ASP A 15 19.10 -13.86 11.24
N ALA A 16 20.09 -13.93 12.15
CA ALA A 16 19.83 -14.09 13.58
C ALA A 16 19.07 -12.90 14.18
N ALA A 17 19.31 -11.69 13.69
CA ALA A 17 18.55 -10.51 14.08
C ALA A 17 17.10 -10.56 13.53
N GLN A 18 16.92 -11.08 12.32
CA GLN A 18 15.60 -11.26 11.71
C GLN A 18 14.75 -12.30 12.46
N ASP A 19 15.34 -13.38 12.97
CA ASP A 19 14.63 -14.34 13.82
C ASP A 19 14.05 -13.69 15.09
N ILE A 20 14.81 -12.78 15.71
CA ILE A 20 14.32 -11.97 16.84
C ILE A 20 13.17 -11.05 16.42
N MET A 21 13.12 -10.58 15.17
CA MET A 21 12.01 -9.79 14.68
C MET A 21 10.72 -10.60 14.51
N TYR A 22 10.82 -11.88 14.12
CA TYR A 22 9.64 -12.76 14.13
C TYR A 22 9.10 -12.94 15.55
N GLU A 23 9.97 -13.13 16.55
CA GLU A 23 9.54 -13.14 17.96
C GLU A 23 8.91 -11.80 18.40
N ALA A 24 9.41 -10.67 17.87
CA ALA A 24 8.87 -9.36 18.16
C ALA A 24 7.44 -9.21 17.64
N TRP A 25 7.14 -9.60 16.41
CA TRP A 25 5.78 -9.47 15.86
C TRP A 25 4.76 -10.37 16.55
N GLU A 26 5.18 -11.52 17.09
CA GLU A 26 4.30 -12.40 17.89
C GLU A 26 4.08 -11.89 19.33
N ALA A 27 4.85 -10.90 19.79
CA ALA A 27 4.73 -10.38 21.14
C ALA A 27 3.54 -9.41 21.30
N THR A 28 2.70 -9.65 22.30
CA THR A 28 1.50 -8.85 22.56
C THR A 28 1.79 -7.46 23.16
N SER A 29 2.87 -7.33 23.94
CA SER A 29 3.25 -6.08 24.59
C SER A 29 4.15 -5.20 23.72
N ARG A 30 3.74 -3.94 23.49
CA ARG A 30 4.54 -2.90 22.84
C ARG A 30 5.94 -2.76 23.44
N SER A 31 6.08 -2.78 24.77
CA SER A 31 7.40 -2.64 25.40
C SER A 31 8.33 -3.83 25.10
N LYS A 32 7.75 -5.04 24.99
CA LYS A 32 8.50 -6.25 24.62
C LYS A 32 8.93 -6.19 23.15
N ARG A 33 8.05 -5.76 22.25
CA ARG A 33 8.35 -5.58 20.83
C ARG A 33 9.51 -4.62 20.60
N ILE A 34 9.46 -3.44 21.22
CA ILE A 34 10.54 -2.45 21.17
C ILE A 34 11.85 -3.03 21.74
N THR A 35 11.79 -3.74 22.87
CA THR A 35 12.98 -4.38 23.47
C THR A 35 13.62 -5.41 22.53
N LEU A 36 12.79 -6.21 21.85
CA LEU A 36 13.25 -7.21 20.89
C LEU A 36 13.83 -6.57 19.63
N ALA A 37 13.20 -5.53 19.07
CA ALA A 37 13.76 -4.79 17.94
C ALA A 37 15.12 -4.15 18.28
N ARG A 38 15.23 -3.53 19.47
CA ARG A 38 16.53 -3.01 19.95
C ARG A 38 17.56 -4.11 20.17
N LYS A 39 17.15 -5.32 20.57
CA LYS A 39 18.03 -6.49 20.67
C LYS A 39 18.49 -6.95 19.28
N ALA A 40 17.61 -7.00 18.29
CA ALA A 40 17.95 -7.33 16.91
C ALA A 40 19.02 -6.38 16.36
N LEU A 41 18.87 -5.06 16.58
CA LEU A 41 19.87 -4.06 16.17
C LEU A 41 21.23 -4.19 16.86
N LYS A 42 21.27 -4.75 18.08
CA LYS A 42 22.54 -5.07 18.76
C LYS A 42 23.24 -6.30 18.16
N ILE A 43 22.47 -7.21 17.57
CA ILE A 43 23.00 -8.41 16.89
C ILE A 43 23.49 -8.01 15.49
N SER A 44 22.67 -7.29 14.73
CA SER A 44 23.05 -6.73 13.43
C SER A 44 22.41 -5.36 13.23
N PRO A 45 23.20 -4.30 12.95
CA PRO A 45 22.66 -3.01 12.55
C PRO A 45 22.00 -3.05 11.16
N LEU A 46 22.15 -4.17 10.42
CA LEU A 46 21.53 -4.35 9.11
C LEU A 46 20.10 -4.93 9.18
N CYS A 47 19.54 -5.11 10.38
CA CYS A 47 18.18 -5.59 10.55
C CYS A 47 17.15 -4.48 10.23
N ALA A 48 16.78 -4.37 8.96
CA ALA A 48 15.86 -3.34 8.46
C ALA A 48 14.49 -3.36 9.15
N ASP A 49 13.93 -4.55 9.44
CA ASP A 49 12.64 -4.67 10.11
C ASP A 49 12.64 -4.17 11.55
N ALA A 50 13.80 -4.22 12.23
CA ALA A 50 13.90 -3.63 13.56
C ALA A 50 13.68 -2.12 13.50
N TYR A 51 14.25 -1.45 12.50
CA TYR A 51 13.98 -0.03 12.28
C TYR A 51 12.53 0.26 11.92
N VAL A 52 11.90 -0.60 11.09
CA VAL A 52 10.46 -0.50 10.77
C VAL A 52 9.62 -0.52 12.06
N LEU A 53 9.86 -1.51 12.93
CA LEU A 53 9.12 -1.62 14.20
C LEU A 53 9.34 -0.40 15.09
N LEU A 54 10.58 0.10 15.18
CA LEU A 54 10.87 1.28 16.00
C LEU A 54 10.23 2.56 15.43
N ALA A 55 10.14 2.69 14.10
CA ALA A 55 9.40 3.78 13.46
C ALA A 55 7.92 3.75 13.84
N GLU A 56 7.31 2.56 13.88
CA GLU A 56 5.87 2.38 14.16
C GLU A 56 5.54 2.49 15.65
N GLU A 57 6.42 1.98 16.52
CA GLU A 57 6.09 1.77 17.93
C GLU A 57 6.87 2.63 18.91
N GLU A 58 8.02 3.18 18.54
CA GLU A 58 8.88 3.92 19.48
C GLU A 58 8.99 5.40 19.15
N ALA A 59 9.00 5.77 17.87
CA ALA A 59 9.11 7.16 17.44
C ALA A 59 8.06 8.06 18.11
N GLY A 60 8.52 9.18 18.68
CA GLY A 60 7.68 10.18 19.33
C GLY A 60 7.32 11.36 18.42
N SER A 61 7.93 11.43 17.23
CA SER A 61 7.75 12.52 16.26
C SER A 61 7.82 12.01 14.82
N VAL A 62 7.27 12.78 13.88
CA VAL A 62 7.30 12.41 12.45
C VAL A 62 8.72 12.43 11.89
N GLU A 63 9.59 13.27 12.45
CA GLU A 63 11.01 13.35 12.12
C GLU A 63 11.75 12.07 12.54
N GLU A 64 11.45 11.54 13.73
CA GLU A 64 11.99 10.25 14.18
C GLU A 64 11.47 9.07 13.36
N VAL A 65 10.18 9.10 12.97
CA VAL A 65 9.62 8.09 12.04
C VAL A 65 10.40 8.09 10.72
N LEU A 66 10.65 9.28 10.15
CA LEU A 66 11.43 9.44 8.93
C LEU A 66 12.85 8.90 9.09
N ASP A 67 13.53 9.25 10.17
CA ASP A 67 14.89 8.79 10.46
C ASP A 67 14.98 7.26 10.59
N TYR A 68 14.04 6.63 11.31
CA TYR A 68 14.01 5.18 11.43
C TYR A 68 13.75 4.50 10.09
N TYR A 69 12.77 4.93 9.30
CA TYR A 69 12.53 4.32 7.99
C TYR A 69 13.72 4.53 7.03
N GLN A 70 14.38 5.68 7.07
CA GLN A 70 15.58 5.93 6.26
C GLN A 70 16.71 4.97 6.65
N LYS A 71 16.93 4.75 7.96
CA LYS A 71 17.89 3.75 8.46
C LYS A 71 17.50 2.34 8.03
N GLY A 72 16.22 1.97 8.09
CA GLY A 72 15.73 0.68 7.63
C GLY A 72 15.99 0.43 6.14
N VAL A 73 15.75 1.44 5.30
CA VAL A 73 16.04 1.38 3.86
C VAL A 73 17.55 1.20 3.61
N THR A 74 18.38 2.01 4.26
CA THR A 74 19.85 1.90 4.14
C THR A 74 20.38 0.56 4.63
N ALA A 75 19.91 0.08 5.78
CA ALA A 75 20.25 -1.23 6.32
C ALA A 75 19.88 -2.37 5.35
N GLY A 76 18.70 -2.29 4.73
CA GLY A 76 18.27 -3.26 3.71
C GLY A 76 19.10 -3.19 2.42
N GLU A 77 19.51 -2.00 2.00
CA GLU A 77 20.39 -1.81 0.83
C GLU A 77 21.77 -2.42 1.07
N GLU A 78 22.35 -2.18 2.24
CA GLU A 78 23.63 -2.74 2.64
C GLU A 78 23.58 -4.26 2.82
N ALA A 79 22.49 -4.79 3.42
CA ALA A 79 22.31 -6.22 3.63
C ALA A 79 22.20 -7.00 2.29
N LEU A 80 21.49 -6.44 1.31
CA LEU A 80 21.29 -7.09 0.01
C LEU A 80 22.52 -6.91 -0.90
N GLY A 81 23.17 -5.75 -0.83
CA GLY A 81 24.25 -5.39 -1.73
C GLY A 81 23.83 -5.29 -3.21
N PRO A 82 24.72 -4.84 -4.10
CA PRO A 82 24.41 -4.70 -5.53
C PRO A 82 24.02 -6.04 -6.18
N ASP A 83 24.70 -7.12 -5.82
CA ASP A 83 24.47 -8.46 -6.38
C ASP A 83 23.08 -8.99 -6.00
N GLY A 84 22.64 -8.79 -4.75
CA GLY A 84 21.29 -9.18 -4.31
C GLY A 84 20.20 -8.37 -5.02
N PHE A 85 20.44 -7.08 -5.27
CA PHE A 85 19.51 -6.26 -6.05
C PHE A 85 19.37 -6.74 -7.49
N GLU A 86 20.48 -7.14 -8.12
CA GLU A 86 20.45 -7.70 -9.48
C GLU A 86 19.78 -9.07 -9.52
N GLU A 87 20.14 -9.97 -8.60
CA GLU A 87 19.62 -11.35 -8.55
C GLU A 87 18.09 -11.39 -8.34
N TYR A 88 17.59 -10.59 -7.40
CA TYR A 88 16.18 -10.63 -6.99
C TYR A 88 15.27 -9.70 -7.78
N ALA A 89 15.82 -8.85 -8.66
CA ALA A 89 15.07 -7.85 -9.43
C ALA A 89 13.80 -8.42 -10.09
N GLY A 90 12.70 -7.71 -9.94
CA GLY A 90 11.38 -8.11 -10.47
C GLY A 90 10.67 -9.19 -9.66
N ARG A 91 11.30 -9.75 -8.62
CA ARG A 91 10.75 -10.83 -7.79
C ARG A 91 11.02 -10.63 -6.30
N PHE A 92 11.31 -9.40 -5.87
CA PHE A 92 11.71 -9.09 -4.50
C PHE A 92 10.82 -9.80 -3.46
N TRP A 93 9.50 -9.66 -3.57
CA TRP A 93 8.59 -10.26 -2.57
C TRP A 93 8.64 -11.80 -2.48
N GLY A 94 9.09 -12.47 -3.54
CA GLY A 94 9.28 -13.93 -3.55
C GLY A 94 10.42 -14.42 -2.64
N PHE A 95 11.35 -13.54 -2.28
CA PHE A 95 12.54 -13.86 -1.47
C PHE A 95 12.43 -13.18 -0.11
N LEU A 96 12.61 -13.95 0.97
CA LEU A 96 12.43 -13.45 2.34
C LEU A 96 13.44 -12.36 2.67
N GLU A 97 14.65 -12.50 2.12
CA GLU A 97 15.82 -11.65 2.28
C GLU A 97 15.55 -10.19 1.86
N THR A 98 14.68 -9.97 0.86
CA THR A 98 14.39 -8.61 0.38
C THR A 98 13.17 -7.97 1.04
N ARG A 99 12.34 -8.74 1.76
CA ARG A 99 11.10 -8.22 2.36
C ARG A 99 11.35 -7.14 3.42
N PRO A 100 12.38 -7.22 4.28
CA PRO A 100 12.70 -6.15 5.22
C PRO A 100 12.94 -4.81 4.52
N TYR A 101 13.70 -4.83 3.41
CA TYR A 101 13.93 -3.65 2.58
C TYR A 101 12.62 -3.10 2.00
N MET A 102 11.78 -3.96 1.44
CA MET A 102 10.51 -3.55 0.83
C MET A 102 9.53 -2.96 1.85
N ARG A 103 9.49 -3.48 3.09
CA ARG A 103 8.69 -2.89 4.18
C ARG A 103 9.22 -1.53 4.62
N ALA A 104 10.54 -1.42 4.83
CA ALA A 104 11.16 -0.13 5.18
C ALA A 104 10.94 0.93 4.10
N ARG A 105 11.04 0.55 2.83
CA ARG A 105 10.82 1.47 1.70
C ARG A 105 9.36 1.92 1.57
N ALA A 106 8.40 1.04 1.87
CA ALA A 106 6.98 1.39 1.92
C ALA A 106 6.71 2.44 3.01
N GLY A 107 7.23 2.20 4.22
CA GLY A 107 7.09 3.11 5.35
C GLY A 107 7.75 4.46 5.10
N LEU A 108 8.94 4.46 4.50
CA LEU A 108 9.64 5.69 4.07
C LEU A 108 8.78 6.51 3.10
N ALA A 109 8.21 5.87 2.08
CA ALA A 109 7.35 6.55 1.12
C ALA A 109 6.10 7.16 1.80
N ALA A 110 5.48 6.41 2.73
CA ALA A 110 4.30 6.88 3.46
C ALA A 110 4.60 8.09 4.36
N VAL A 111 5.71 8.09 5.10
CA VAL A 111 6.08 9.25 5.93
C VAL A 111 6.49 10.45 5.10
N LEU A 112 7.18 10.25 3.97
CA LEU A 112 7.50 11.32 3.02
C LEU A 112 6.24 11.99 2.48
N TRP A 113 5.21 11.20 2.17
CA TRP A 113 3.91 11.73 1.75
C TRP A 113 3.27 12.61 2.84
N ARG A 114 3.24 12.11 4.09
CA ARG A 114 2.71 12.87 5.25
C ARG A 114 3.46 14.18 5.51
N LEU A 115 4.75 14.21 5.20
CA LEU A 115 5.60 15.40 5.31
C LEU A 115 5.48 16.36 4.10
N GLY A 116 4.60 16.08 3.14
CA GLY A 116 4.43 16.89 1.94
C GLY A 116 5.54 16.72 0.89
N GLN A 117 6.44 15.75 1.07
CA GLN A 117 7.50 15.42 0.10
C GLN A 117 6.95 14.48 -0.98
N TYR A 118 5.87 14.91 -1.64
CA TYR A 118 5.02 14.07 -2.50
C TYR A 118 5.77 13.40 -3.65
N GLN A 119 6.64 14.13 -4.36
CA GLN A 119 7.37 13.56 -5.49
C GLN A 119 8.31 12.45 -5.04
N LYS A 120 9.01 12.64 -3.91
CA LYS A 120 9.91 11.60 -3.37
C LYS A 120 9.13 10.35 -2.98
N ALA A 121 7.98 10.50 -2.33
CA ALA A 121 7.11 9.36 -2.01
C ALA A 121 6.70 8.59 -3.27
N ILE A 122 6.25 9.30 -4.32
CA ILE A 122 5.89 8.72 -5.62
C ILE A 122 7.08 7.97 -6.24
N ASP A 123 8.29 8.55 -6.22
CA ASP A 123 9.48 7.91 -6.76
C ASP A 123 9.82 6.61 -6.03
N HIS A 124 9.67 6.56 -4.69
CA HIS A 124 9.83 5.33 -3.91
C HIS A 124 8.80 4.27 -4.30
N TYR A 125 7.51 4.61 -4.39
CA TYR A 125 6.48 3.67 -4.80
C TYR A 125 6.70 3.13 -6.22
N GLN A 126 7.06 3.98 -7.17
CA GLN A 126 7.39 3.56 -8.53
C GLN A 126 8.61 2.64 -8.58
N ALA A 127 9.63 2.91 -7.77
CA ALA A 127 10.79 2.03 -7.68
C ALA A 127 10.44 0.67 -7.06
N MET A 128 9.59 0.65 -6.03
CA MET A 128 9.09 -0.60 -5.46
C MET A 128 8.34 -1.45 -6.50
N LEU A 129 7.50 -0.84 -7.34
CA LEU A 129 6.79 -1.57 -8.41
C LEU A 129 7.74 -2.12 -9.50
N LYS A 130 8.92 -1.52 -9.71
CA LYS A 130 9.95 -2.11 -10.59
C LYS A 130 10.61 -3.33 -9.97
N LEU A 131 10.85 -3.30 -8.66
CA LEU A 131 11.44 -4.41 -7.90
C LEU A 131 10.46 -5.56 -7.67
N ASN A 132 9.17 -5.23 -7.55
CA ASN A 132 8.07 -6.18 -7.38
C ASN A 132 6.87 -5.83 -8.29
N PRO A 133 6.91 -6.15 -9.60
CA PRO A 133 5.83 -5.89 -10.54
C PRO A 133 4.53 -6.64 -10.22
N ASN A 134 4.61 -7.78 -9.51
CA ASN A 134 3.45 -8.52 -9.03
C ASN A 134 2.73 -7.81 -7.87
N ASP A 135 3.39 -6.81 -7.28
CA ASP A 135 2.84 -5.90 -6.28
C ASP A 135 2.02 -6.57 -5.17
N ASN A 136 2.64 -7.57 -4.54
CA ASN A 136 2.05 -8.29 -3.41
C ASN A 136 1.73 -7.39 -2.20
N GLN A 137 2.31 -6.18 -2.15
CA GLN A 137 2.09 -5.21 -1.07
C GLN A 137 0.95 -4.23 -1.38
N GLY A 138 0.38 -4.25 -2.59
CA GLY A 138 -0.69 -3.32 -2.98
C GLY A 138 -0.23 -1.88 -3.21
N ILE A 139 1.06 -1.66 -3.46
CA ILE A 139 1.65 -0.34 -3.73
C ILE A 139 1.00 0.35 -4.93
N ARG A 140 0.51 -0.40 -5.91
CA ARG A 140 -0.18 0.17 -7.08
C ARG A 140 -1.43 0.97 -6.69
N TYR A 141 -2.16 0.54 -5.66
CA TYR A 141 -3.36 1.24 -5.19
C TYR A 141 -3.00 2.55 -4.49
N VAL A 142 -2.00 2.51 -3.60
CA VAL A 142 -1.46 3.69 -2.93
C VAL A 142 -0.93 4.70 -3.95
N LEU A 143 -0.16 4.23 -4.93
CA LEU A 143 0.37 5.07 -6.00
C LEU A 143 -0.76 5.70 -6.83
N ALA A 144 -1.82 4.95 -7.16
CA ALA A 144 -2.96 5.49 -7.91
C ALA A 144 -3.63 6.64 -7.16
N GLY A 145 -3.90 6.47 -5.85
CA GLY A 145 -4.48 7.52 -5.02
C GLY A 145 -3.58 8.76 -4.92
N HIS A 146 -2.27 8.55 -4.77
CA HIS A 146 -1.30 9.65 -4.73
C HIS A 146 -1.21 10.42 -6.06
N LEU A 147 -1.19 9.73 -7.20
CA LEU A 147 -1.19 10.37 -8.51
C LEU A 147 -2.49 11.16 -8.76
N LEU A 148 -3.63 10.61 -8.34
CA LEU A 148 -4.93 11.28 -8.40
C LEU A 148 -4.98 12.54 -7.52
N ALA A 149 -4.45 12.47 -6.30
CA ALA A 149 -4.39 13.60 -5.37
C ALA A 149 -3.44 14.71 -5.85
N ARG A 150 -2.40 14.37 -6.62
CA ARG A 150 -1.44 15.31 -7.20
C ARG A 150 -1.80 15.80 -8.60
N ASP A 151 -2.90 15.32 -9.15
CA ASP A 151 -3.35 15.61 -10.52
C ASP A 151 -2.29 15.23 -11.58
N ASP A 152 -1.46 14.21 -11.31
CA ASP A 152 -0.54 13.63 -12.30
C ASP A 152 -1.30 12.66 -13.20
N ILE A 153 -2.17 13.24 -14.03
CA ILE A 153 -3.10 12.50 -14.89
C ILE A 153 -2.37 11.60 -15.88
N LYS A 154 -1.21 12.03 -16.38
CA LYS A 154 -0.44 11.25 -17.36
C LYS A 154 0.07 9.96 -16.73
N ALA A 155 0.69 10.03 -15.55
CA ALA A 155 1.16 8.85 -14.85
C ALA A 155 -0.01 7.98 -14.37
N LEU A 156 -1.08 8.60 -13.87
CA LEU A 156 -2.28 7.88 -13.43
C LEU A 156 -2.90 7.07 -14.57
N ARG A 157 -3.10 7.67 -15.76
CA ARG A 157 -3.65 6.95 -16.92
C ARG A 157 -2.77 5.78 -17.35
N LYS A 158 -1.45 5.95 -17.31
CA LYS A 158 -0.52 4.86 -17.63
C LYS A 158 -0.70 3.71 -16.64
N LEU A 159 -0.79 4.02 -15.35
CA LEU A 159 -0.98 3.02 -14.30
C LEU A 159 -2.35 2.32 -14.41
N LEU A 160 -3.43 3.07 -14.59
CA LEU A 160 -4.78 2.53 -14.80
C LEU A 160 -4.84 1.58 -16.00
N LYS A 161 -4.15 1.91 -17.10
CA LYS A 161 -4.08 1.05 -18.29
C LYS A 161 -3.31 -0.24 -18.05
N GLN A 162 -2.29 -0.23 -17.18
CA GLN A 162 -1.54 -1.43 -16.83
C GLN A 162 -2.35 -2.43 -16.00
N HIS A 163 -3.44 -1.95 -15.38
CA HIS A 163 -4.31 -2.74 -14.50
C HIS A 163 -5.78 -2.64 -14.95
N GLU A 164 -6.02 -2.63 -16.26
CA GLU A 164 -7.38 -2.41 -16.82
C GLU A 164 -8.38 -3.55 -16.49
N ASP A 165 -7.86 -4.75 -16.21
CA ASP A 165 -8.62 -5.95 -15.84
C ASP A 165 -8.90 -6.05 -14.33
N ASP A 166 -8.38 -5.14 -13.52
CA ASP A 166 -8.55 -5.16 -12.07
C ASP A 166 -9.88 -4.49 -11.66
N GLY A 167 -10.79 -5.31 -11.14
CA GLY A 167 -12.16 -4.92 -10.79
C GLY A 167 -12.33 -4.33 -9.39
N ALA A 168 -11.25 -4.09 -8.65
CA ALA A 168 -11.33 -3.50 -7.31
C ALA A 168 -11.96 -2.10 -7.34
N ALA A 169 -12.65 -1.73 -6.26
CA ALA A 169 -13.28 -0.42 -6.11
C ALA A 169 -12.27 0.73 -6.34
N ALA A 170 -11.04 0.55 -5.86
CA ALA A 170 -9.95 1.52 -6.02
C ALA A 170 -9.65 1.90 -7.47
N TRP A 171 -9.76 0.96 -8.42
CA TRP A 171 -9.52 1.25 -9.83
C TRP A 171 -10.75 1.83 -10.51
N LEU A 172 -11.90 1.18 -10.33
CA LEU A 172 -13.11 1.56 -11.04
C LEU A 172 -13.59 2.96 -10.63
N TYR A 173 -13.56 3.26 -9.34
CA TYR A 173 -13.94 4.59 -8.86
C TYR A 173 -12.89 5.67 -9.19
N THR A 174 -11.59 5.34 -9.17
CA THR A 174 -10.56 6.29 -9.63
C THR A 174 -10.74 6.62 -11.12
N ARG A 175 -11.06 5.63 -11.96
CA ARG A 175 -11.39 5.83 -13.39
C ARG A 175 -12.64 6.72 -13.55
N ALA A 176 -13.69 6.47 -12.77
CA ALA A 176 -14.91 7.26 -12.82
C ALA A 176 -14.68 8.73 -12.42
N LEU A 177 -13.91 8.97 -11.34
CA LEU A 177 -13.57 10.33 -10.92
C LEU A 177 -12.71 11.06 -11.94
N LEU A 178 -11.71 10.38 -12.53
CA LEU A 178 -10.88 10.96 -13.57
C LEU A 178 -11.72 11.37 -14.79
N ALA A 179 -12.59 10.48 -15.27
CA ALA A 179 -13.50 10.76 -16.38
C ALA A 179 -14.44 11.93 -16.06
N PHE A 180 -14.94 12.03 -14.83
CA PHE A 180 -15.74 13.17 -14.38
C PHE A 180 -14.95 14.50 -14.43
N ARG A 181 -13.72 14.53 -13.91
CA ARG A 181 -12.85 15.72 -13.94
C ARG A 181 -12.60 16.23 -15.36
N GLU A 182 -12.54 15.32 -16.33
CA GLU A 182 -12.25 15.63 -17.73
C GLU A 182 -13.50 15.90 -18.58
N ASN A 183 -14.70 15.87 -17.97
CA ASN A 183 -15.98 15.97 -18.67
C ASN A 183 -16.14 14.90 -19.78
N ASP A 184 -15.62 13.69 -19.55
CA ASP A 184 -15.75 12.58 -20.49
C ASP A 184 -17.23 12.15 -20.59
N PRO A 185 -17.84 12.10 -21.80
CA PRO A 185 -19.21 11.63 -21.98
C PRO A 185 -19.48 10.21 -21.43
N GLY A 186 -18.45 9.38 -21.30
CA GLY A 186 -18.48 8.03 -20.74
C GLY A 186 -18.40 7.96 -19.21
N ALA A 187 -18.19 9.08 -18.51
CA ALA A 187 -18.02 9.10 -17.05
C ALA A 187 -19.18 8.44 -16.30
N GLY A 188 -20.43 8.66 -16.75
CA GLY A 188 -21.60 8.03 -16.15
C GLY A 188 -21.58 6.50 -16.23
N LYS A 189 -21.17 5.96 -17.38
CA LYS A 189 -21.06 4.50 -17.58
C LYS A 189 -19.96 3.89 -16.68
N LEU A 190 -18.82 4.58 -16.53
CA LEU A 190 -17.75 4.15 -15.63
C LEU A 190 -18.20 4.19 -14.16
N ALA A 191 -19.00 5.20 -13.77
CA ALA A 191 -19.57 5.26 -12.43
C ALA A 191 -20.59 4.12 -12.17
N GLU A 192 -21.40 3.77 -13.16
CA GLU A 192 -22.30 2.61 -13.08
C GLU A 192 -21.53 1.30 -12.94
N GLU A 193 -20.43 1.11 -13.70
CA GLU A 193 -19.55 -0.05 -13.61
C GLU A 193 -18.90 -0.15 -12.22
N ALA A 194 -18.34 0.95 -11.72
CA ALA A 194 -17.77 1.03 -10.37
C ALA A 194 -18.79 0.68 -9.29
N TRP A 195 -20.03 1.16 -9.45
CA TRP A 195 -21.12 0.87 -8.53
C TRP A 195 -21.56 -0.59 -8.56
N LEU A 196 -21.54 -1.23 -9.73
CA LEU A 196 -21.85 -2.65 -9.85
C LEU A 196 -20.79 -3.53 -9.17
N ALA A 197 -19.54 -3.08 -9.11
CA ALA A 197 -18.48 -3.75 -8.38
C ALA A 197 -18.58 -3.52 -6.87
N ASN A 198 -18.81 -2.28 -6.44
CA ASN A 198 -19.00 -1.96 -5.03
C ASN A 198 -20.07 -0.87 -4.81
N SER A 199 -21.27 -1.30 -4.43
CA SER A 199 -22.42 -0.38 -4.31
C SER A 199 -22.40 0.53 -3.07
N HIS A 200 -21.47 0.31 -2.14
CA HIS A 200 -21.40 1.01 -0.85
C HIS A 200 -20.65 2.35 -0.97
N VAL A 201 -19.67 2.45 -1.87
CA VAL A 201 -18.80 3.64 -2.01
C VAL A 201 -19.56 4.98 -2.10
N PRO A 202 -20.64 5.17 -2.88
CA PRO A 202 -21.33 6.45 -2.91
C PRO A 202 -22.03 6.79 -1.59
N GLY A 203 -22.52 5.78 -0.87
CA GLY A 203 -23.14 5.96 0.45
C GLY A 203 -22.12 6.42 1.47
N VAL A 204 -20.94 5.78 1.47
CA VAL A 204 -19.81 6.14 2.34
C VAL A 204 -19.26 7.53 2.00
N LEU A 205 -18.97 7.81 0.71
CA LEU A 205 -18.48 9.13 0.25
C LEU A 205 -19.42 10.29 0.61
N SER A 206 -20.73 10.06 0.56
CA SER A 206 -21.74 11.08 0.87
C SER A 206 -22.09 11.16 2.36
N GLY A 207 -21.46 10.34 3.22
CA GLY A 207 -21.73 10.29 4.66
C GLY A 207 -23.09 9.69 5.03
N LYS A 208 -23.75 8.99 4.10
CA LYS A 208 -25.05 8.31 4.34
C LYS A 208 -24.88 6.89 4.87
N GLN A 209 -23.70 6.30 4.68
CA GLN A 209 -23.30 5.02 5.26
C GLN A 209 -22.02 5.24 6.09
N PRO A 210 -21.86 4.52 7.21
CA PRO A 210 -20.64 4.59 8.00
C PRO A 210 -19.48 3.90 7.29
N LEU A 211 -18.25 4.25 7.69
CA LEU A 211 -17.06 3.44 7.40
C LEU A 211 -17.12 2.16 8.23
N VAL A 212 -16.96 1.02 7.57
CA VAL A 212 -16.90 -0.30 8.21
C VAL A 212 -15.51 -0.85 7.96
N ALA A 213 -14.65 -0.89 8.98
CA ALA A 213 -13.30 -1.42 8.84
C ALA A 213 -13.32 -2.95 8.67
N SER A 214 -12.29 -3.49 8.02
CA SER A 214 -12.01 -4.92 8.03
C SER A 214 -11.82 -5.44 9.46
N ILE A 215 -12.34 -6.64 9.72
CA ILE A 215 -12.29 -7.26 11.06
C ILE A 215 -11.00 -8.08 11.24
N ASP A 216 -10.50 -8.69 10.17
CA ASP A 216 -9.40 -9.66 10.17
C ASP A 216 -8.21 -9.22 9.31
N GLY A 217 -8.25 -7.98 8.81
CA GLY A 217 -7.21 -7.42 7.94
C GLY A 217 -7.36 -7.83 6.47
N TYR A 218 -8.37 -8.61 6.11
CA TYR A 218 -8.70 -8.90 4.72
C TYR A 218 -9.78 -7.95 4.20
N ILE A 219 -9.64 -7.55 2.94
CA ILE A 219 -10.63 -6.73 2.25
C ILE A 219 -11.53 -7.63 1.40
N THR A 220 -12.84 -7.52 1.63
CA THR A 220 -13.86 -8.25 0.88
C THR A 220 -14.18 -7.53 -0.42
N LEU A 221 -13.87 -8.13 -1.56
CA LEU A 221 -14.20 -7.56 -2.87
C LEU A 221 -15.71 -7.30 -3.00
N GLY A 222 -16.09 -6.04 -3.24
CA GLY A 222 -17.46 -5.55 -3.29
C GLY A 222 -18.12 -5.32 -1.93
N GLY A 223 -17.40 -5.50 -0.83
CA GLY A 223 -17.88 -5.35 0.54
C GLY A 223 -17.87 -3.92 1.08
N GLU A 224 -18.42 -3.74 2.28
CA GLU A 224 -18.42 -2.48 3.02
C GLU A 224 -17.01 -2.07 3.48
N ASP A 225 -16.15 -3.05 3.75
CA ASP A 225 -14.75 -2.92 4.12
C ASP A 225 -13.89 -2.40 2.96
N GLU A 226 -14.07 -2.93 1.74
CA GLU A 226 -13.41 -2.38 0.55
C GLU A 226 -13.87 -0.94 0.27
N ALA A 227 -15.15 -0.65 0.48
CA ALA A 227 -15.65 0.71 0.29
C ALA A 227 -15.04 1.68 1.31
N ALA A 228 -14.89 1.24 2.57
CA ALA A 228 -14.25 2.03 3.60
C ALA A 228 -12.78 2.30 3.29
N ASP A 229 -12.01 1.25 2.98
CA ASP A 229 -10.60 1.34 2.59
C ASP A 229 -10.39 2.32 1.42
N TYR A 230 -11.19 2.18 0.36
CA TYR A 230 -11.12 3.10 -0.78
C TYR A 230 -11.42 4.56 -0.39
N VAL A 231 -12.45 4.80 0.42
CA VAL A 231 -12.85 6.16 0.79
C VAL A 231 -11.88 6.79 1.78
N GLU A 232 -11.27 6.03 2.68
CA GLU A 232 -10.21 6.52 3.55
C GLU A 232 -9.02 7.03 2.74
N GLU A 233 -8.60 6.26 1.72
CA GLU A 233 -7.44 6.61 0.89
C GLU A 233 -7.73 7.69 -0.17
N ASN A 234 -8.93 7.66 -0.79
CA ASN A 234 -9.24 8.47 -1.98
C ASN A 234 -10.36 9.49 -1.76
N GLY A 235 -11.07 9.44 -0.64
CA GLY A 235 -12.23 10.30 -0.35
C GLY A 235 -11.88 11.78 -0.41
N GLN A 236 -10.68 12.17 0.04
CA GLN A 236 -10.22 13.55 -0.08
C GLN A 236 -10.17 14.03 -1.54
N ALA A 237 -9.75 13.18 -2.48
CA ALA A 237 -9.71 13.52 -3.90
C ALA A 237 -11.12 13.75 -4.49
N TRP A 238 -12.12 12.99 -4.02
CA TRP A 238 -13.53 13.22 -4.36
C TRP A 238 -14.04 14.53 -3.79
N GLN A 239 -13.79 14.81 -2.51
CA GLN A 239 -14.24 16.04 -1.85
C GLN A 239 -13.57 17.29 -2.43
N ALA A 240 -12.30 17.18 -2.83
CA ALA A 240 -11.57 18.24 -3.50
C ALA A 240 -12.04 18.50 -4.94
N THR A 241 -12.84 17.59 -5.53
CA THR A 241 -13.38 17.74 -6.88
C THR A 241 -14.81 18.30 -6.81
N PRO A 242 -15.05 19.57 -7.18
CA PRO A 242 -16.35 20.21 -7.03
C PRO A 242 -17.48 19.41 -7.72
N GLY A 243 -18.52 19.08 -6.96
CA GLY A 243 -19.71 18.39 -7.47
C GLY A 243 -19.54 16.87 -7.69
N ALA A 244 -18.34 16.30 -7.58
CA ALA A 244 -18.11 14.89 -7.91
C ALA A 244 -18.94 13.92 -7.04
N VAL A 245 -19.00 14.16 -5.72
CA VAL A 245 -19.78 13.30 -4.80
C VAL A 245 -21.28 13.39 -5.09
N ALA A 246 -21.79 14.61 -5.34
CA ALA A 246 -23.20 14.82 -5.67
C ALA A 246 -23.57 14.19 -7.02
N TRP A 247 -22.70 14.33 -8.02
CA TRP A 247 -22.82 13.69 -9.32
C TRP A 247 -22.87 12.17 -9.20
N LEU A 248 -21.90 11.58 -8.49
CA LEU A 248 -21.84 10.12 -8.30
C LEU A 248 -23.14 9.62 -7.67
N ALA A 249 -23.59 10.27 -6.59
CA ALA A 249 -24.82 9.89 -5.91
C ALA A 249 -26.07 9.99 -6.81
N GLU A 250 -26.15 10.96 -7.72
CA GLU A 250 -27.28 11.09 -8.64
C GLU A 250 -27.23 10.05 -9.77
N VAL A 251 -26.07 9.80 -10.36
CA VAL A 251 -25.89 8.78 -11.41
C VAL A 251 -26.22 7.39 -10.88
N THR A 252 -25.83 7.07 -9.64
CA THR A 252 -26.05 5.74 -9.07
C THR A 252 -27.40 5.57 -8.36
N LYS A 253 -28.19 6.64 -8.21
CA LYS A 253 -29.43 6.67 -7.41
C LYS A 253 -30.49 5.63 -7.78
N LYS A 254 -30.59 5.32 -9.07
CA LYS A 254 -31.60 4.39 -9.61
C LYS A 254 -31.08 2.97 -9.75
N LEU A 255 -29.78 2.75 -9.53
CA LEU A 255 -29.18 1.45 -9.61
C LEU A 255 -29.65 0.58 -8.44
N LYS A 256 -29.83 -0.71 -8.69
CA LYS A 256 -30.27 -1.68 -7.70
C LYS A 256 -29.28 -2.84 -7.66
N PRO A 257 -28.88 -3.31 -6.46
CA PRO A 257 -27.91 -4.39 -6.39
C PRO A 257 -28.51 -5.59 -7.10
N ARG A 258 -27.72 -6.29 -7.92
CA ARG A 258 -28.15 -7.60 -8.42
C ARG A 258 -28.33 -8.48 -7.19
N ARG A 259 -29.55 -8.99 -6.96
CA ARG A 259 -29.79 -10.01 -5.93
C ARG A 259 -28.81 -11.16 -6.18
N GLN A 260 -27.80 -11.29 -5.33
CA GLN A 260 -26.98 -12.49 -5.31
C GLN A 260 -27.92 -13.66 -5.00
N ARG A 261 -28.05 -14.60 -5.94
CA ARG A 261 -28.65 -15.90 -5.64
C ARG A 261 -27.73 -16.53 -4.60
N ARG A 262 -28.18 -16.58 -3.35
CA ARG A 262 -27.61 -17.49 -2.36
C ARG A 262 -27.78 -18.90 -2.92
N ASN A 263 -26.69 -19.52 -3.34
CA ASN A 263 -26.62 -20.96 -3.53
C ASN A 263 -26.34 -21.61 -2.18
#